data_AF-A0A6G1RW43-F1
#
_entry.id   AF-A0A6G1RW43-F1
#
_cell.length_a   1.000
_cell.length_b   1.000
_cell.length_c   1.000
_cell.angle_alpha   90.00
_cell.angle_beta   90.00
_cell.angle_gamma   90.00
#
_symmetry.space_group_name_H-M   'P 1'
#
loop_
_entity.id
_entity.type
_entity.pdbx_description
1 polymer ?
#
loop_
_entity_poly.entity_id
_entity_poly.type
_entity_poly.pdbx_seq_one_letter_code
_entity_poly.pdbx_strand_id
1 'polypeptide(L)'
;MNICNKPPNKTAPENLGEAVPEVQAQRARRNGWSWPLHLFQIIAWLLYLFFALVGFGILVPLLPRHWLPAGYICPGACFIYHLVVHLTAVSIDPADANVREKNYLGPLATFNRNQHAHVIENHHCHVCDVDVSAKSKHCGTCNKCVCGFDHHCKWLNNCVGERNYWLFLNSVLSAILGLGLLLLVACYVFVEFFIDPVMLRSDQHFEALKNHTDRWFVFLPAAPLETQASAILVTDGIFILLSLMTVILLGHLLTFHIYLSSVEQVDYVRVHPAAASSARGKRGRQATGALSL
;
A
#
# COMPACT_ATOMS: atom_id res chain seq x y z
N MET A 1 -22.88 -24.99 -47.19
CA MET A 1 -22.68 -23.84 -48.11
C MET A 1 -22.60 -22.57 -47.28
N ASN A 2 -21.41 -21.96 -47.35
CA ASN A 2 -20.86 -20.73 -46.77
C ASN A 2 -21.78 -19.75 -46.02
N ILE A 3 -21.34 -19.43 -44.79
CA ILE A 3 -21.78 -18.33 -43.94
C ILE A 3 -20.69 -17.24 -43.93
N CYS A 4 -21.13 -15.98 -44.06
CA CYS A 4 -20.46 -14.72 -43.72
C CYS A 4 -19.24 -14.25 -44.55
N ASN A 5 -19.54 -13.38 -45.53
CA ASN A 5 -18.69 -12.23 -45.90
C ASN A 5 -19.50 -10.94 -45.70
N LYS A 6 -19.03 -10.03 -44.83
CA LYS A 6 -19.46 -8.62 -44.82
C LYS A 6 -18.18 -7.74 -44.88
N PRO A 7 -18.17 -6.66 -45.68
CA PRO A 7 -16.96 -5.95 -46.10
C PRO A 7 -16.45 -4.94 -45.06
N PRO A 8 -15.22 -4.41 -45.21
CA PRO A 8 -14.57 -3.59 -44.20
C PRO A 8 -15.15 -2.17 -44.20
N ASN A 9 -15.53 -1.67 -43.03
CA ASN A 9 -15.89 -0.27 -42.86
C ASN A 9 -14.64 0.60 -43.04
N LYS A 10 -14.52 1.20 -44.23
CA LYS A 10 -13.78 2.43 -44.48
C LYS A 10 -14.60 3.58 -43.89
N THR A 11 -14.02 4.36 -42.98
CA THR A 11 -14.52 5.69 -42.65
C THR A 11 -13.62 6.73 -43.32
N ALA A 12 -14.21 7.49 -44.24
CA ALA A 12 -13.65 8.71 -44.81
C ALA A 12 -13.73 9.86 -43.79
N PRO A 13 -12.99 10.97 -43.94
CA PRO A 13 -12.93 12.03 -42.95
C PRO A 13 -14.11 13.00 -43.12
N GLU A 14 -14.85 13.26 -42.05
CA GLU A 14 -15.74 14.41 -41.96
C GLU A 14 -14.92 15.62 -41.49
N ASN A 15 -14.79 16.62 -42.38
CA ASN A 15 -14.43 17.97 -42.00
C ASN A 15 -15.67 18.64 -41.40
N LEU A 16 -15.81 18.61 -40.08
CA LEU A 16 -16.55 19.62 -39.34
C LEU A 16 -15.55 20.39 -38.49
N GLY A 17 -15.63 21.71 -38.57
CA GLY A 17 -14.94 22.62 -37.67
C GLY A 17 -15.44 22.41 -36.25
N GLU A 18 -14.92 21.41 -35.58
CA GLU A 18 -14.99 21.28 -34.15
C GLU A 18 -13.84 22.08 -33.56
N ALA A 19 -14.15 22.96 -32.63
CA ALA A 19 -13.17 23.53 -31.73
C ALA A 19 -12.26 22.39 -31.27
N VAL A 20 -10.95 22.49 -31.55
CA VAL A 20 -9.94 21.59 -30.98
C VAL A 20 -10.29 21.49 -29.51
N PRO A 21 -10.73 20.31 -28.99
CA PRO A 21 -10.99 20.20 -27.57
C PRO A 21 -9.66 20.61 -26.94
N GLU A 22 -9.69 21.69 -26.17
CA GLU A 22 -8.52 22.22 -25.49
C GLU A 22 -7.91 21.01 -24.77
N VAL A 23 -6.87 20.42 -25.35
CA VAL A 23 -6.30 19.16 -24.87
C VAL A 23 -5.68 19.57 -23.56
N GLN A 24 -6.46 19.38 -22.50
CA GLN A 24 -6.14 19.82 -21.16
C GLN A 24 -4.75 19.30 -20.89
N ALA A 25 -3.76 20.20 -20.93
CA ALA A 25 -2.36 19.83 -20.98
C ALA A 25 -2.11 18.84 -19.86
N GLN A 26 -1.97 17.56 -20.20
CA GLN A 26 -1.99 16.52 -19.19
C GLN A 26 -0.68 16.67 -18.41
N ARG A 27 -0.78 17.17 -17.19
CA ARG A 27 0.39 17.38 -16.34
C ARG A 27 0.82 16.05 -15.74
N ALA A 28 2.13 15.84 -15.70
CA ALA A 28 2.69 14.68 -15.03
C ALA A 28 2.46 14.75 -13.51
N ARG A 29 2.12 13.61 -12.91
CA ARG A 29 1.94 13.48 -11.46
C ARG A 29 3.30 13.32 -10.78
N ARG A 30 3.66 14.22 -9.87
CA ARG A 30 4.95 14.13 -9.17
C ARG A 30 4.98 13.02 -8.13
N ASN A 31 3.94 12.90 -7.31
CA ASN A 31 3.84 11.88 -6.26
C ASN A 31 2.36 11.64 -5.90
N GLY A 32 2.13 10.89 -4.82
CA GLY A 32 0.79 10.53 -4.35
C GLY A 32 -0.07 11.68 -3.84
N TRP A 33 0.48 12.89 -3.71
CA TRP A 33 -0.27 14.10 -3.34
C TRP A 33 -0.72 14.92 -4.55
N SER A 34 -0.35 14.50 -5.77
CA SER A 34 -0.78 15.17 -6.99
C SER A 34 -2.28 14.98 -7.22
N TRP A 35 -2.99 16.07 -7.52
CA TRP A 35 -4.42 16.05 -7.81
C TRP A 35 -4.72 15.44 -9.18
N PRO A 36 -5.89 14.78 -9.35
CA PRO A 36 -6.87 14.46 -8.30
C PRO A 36 -6.44 13.30 -7.39
N LEU A 37 -6.79 13.35 -6.11
CA LEU A 37 -6.57 12.19 -5.22
C LEU A 37 -7.48 11.04 -5.62
N HIS A 38 -6.96 9.82 -5.59
CA HIS A 38 -7.74 8.63 -5.90
C HIS A 38 -8.61 8.22 -4.70
N LEU A 39 -9.86 7.79 -4.93
CA LEU A 39 -10.78 7.41 -3.86
C LEU A 39 -10.20 6.34 -2.92
N PHE A 40 -9.48 5.35 -3.47
CA PHE A 40 -8.83 4.30 -2.67
C PHE A 40 -7.76 4.84 -1.71
N GLN A 41 -7.07 5.92 -2.04
CA GLN A 41 -6.15 6.56 -1.12
C GLN A 41 -6.92 7.12 0.08
N ILE A 42 -8.02 7.84 -0.16
CA ILE A 42 -8.88 8.38 0.91
C ILE A 42 -9.44 7.25 1.79
N ILE A 43 -9.93 6.17 1.17
CA ILE A 43 -10.41 4.99 1.90
C ILE A 43 -9.31 4.40 2.78
N ALA A 44 -8.05 4.32 2.31
CA ALA A 44 -6.93 3.84 3.13
C ALA A 44 -6.74 4.69 4.39
N TRP A 45 -6.76 6.02 4.27
CA TRP A 45 -6.65 6.92 5.42
C TRP A 45 -7.81 6.75 6.40
N LEU A 46 -9.04 6.63 5.90
CA LEU A 46 -10.21 6.41 6.74
C LEU A 46 -10.15 5.07 7.48
N LEU A 47 -9.71 4.00 6.80
CA LEU A 47 -9.50 2.69 7.44
C LEU A 47 -8.40 2.74 8.49
N TYR A 48 -7.27 3.39 8.21
CA TYR A 48 -6.19 3.56 9.19
C TYR A 48 -6.69 4.28 10.45
N LEU A 49 -7.42 5.39 10.28
CA LEU A 49 -8.00 6.14 11.40
C LEU A 49 -9.03 5.31 12.17
N PHE A 50 -9.91 4.57 11.47
CA PHE A 50 -10.86 3.66 12.09
C PHE A 50 -10.16 2.62 12.97
N PHE A 51 -9.16 1.91 12.43
CA PHE A 51 -8.45 0.88 13.18
C PHE A 51 -7.66 1.46 14.36
N ALA A 52 -7.06 2.65 14.20
CA ALA A 52 -6.37 3.31 15.30
C ALA A 52 -7.34 3.76 16.41
N LEU A 53 -8.44 4.42 16.05
CA LEU A 53 -9.40 4.94 17.02
C LEU A 53 -10.12 3.82 17.78
N VAL A 54 -10.60 2.79 17.07
CA VAL A 54 -11.28 1.66 17.72
C VAL A 54 -10.28 0.79 18.48
N GLY A 55 -9.14 0.46 17.87
CA GLY A 55 -8.11 -0.36 18.51
C GLY A 55 -7.57 0.26 19.79
N PHE A 56 -7.03 1.48 19.72
CA PHE A 56 -6.38 2.12 20.86
C PHE A 56 -7.33 2.87 21.79
N GLY A 57 -8.48 3.32 21.28
CA GLY A 57 -9.47 4.08 22.04
C GLY A 57 -10.56 3.22 22.67
N ILE A 58 -10.85 2.04 22.12
CA ILE A 58 -11.93 1.17 22.63
C ILE A 58 -11.35 -0.15 23.11
N LEU A 59 -10.67 -0.91 22.25
CA LEU A 59 -10.34 -2.32 22.53
C LEU A 59 -9.16 -2.48 23.50
N VAL A 60 -8.03 -1.80 23.26
CA VAL A 60 -6.85 -1.88 24.13
C VAL A 60 -7.16 -1.45 25.58
N PRO A 61 -7.91 -0.34 25.84
CA PRO A 61 -8.31 0.03 27.20
C PRO A 61 -9.07 -1.05 27.99
N LEU A 62 -9.74 -1.98 27.30
CA LEU A 62 -10.48 -3.07 27.93
C LEU A 62 -9.58 -4.25 28.33
N LEU A 63 -8.30 -4.24 27.97
CA LEU A 63 -7.38 -5.27 28.42
C LEU A 63 -7.15 -5.21 29.94
N PRO A 64 -6.86 -6.35 30.60
CA PRO A 64 -6.42 -6.35 31.98
C PRO A 64 -5.20 -5.44 32.18
N ARG A 65 -5.15 -4.72 33.32
CA ARG A 65 -4.11 -3.71 33.62
C ARG A 65 -2.67 -4.15 33.35
N HIS A 66 -2.35 -5.43 33.54
CA HIS A 66 -1.00 -5.96 33.31
C HIS A 66 -0.64 -6.12 31.82
N TRP A 67 -1.63 -6.33 30.94
CA TRP A 67 -1.44 -6.39 29.48
C TRP A 67 -1.51 -5.02 28.82
N LEU A 68 -2.08 -4.02 29.49
CA LEU A 68 -2.32 -2.69 28.93
C LEU A 68 -1.05 -2.04 28.32
N PRO A 69 0.13 -2.05 28.98
CA PRO A 69 1.34 -1.47 28.37
C PRO A 69 1.74 -2.18 27.09
N ALA A 70 1.70 -3.52 27.06
CA ALA A 70 2.03 -4.30 25.86
C ALA A 70 1.01 -4.07 24.74
N GLY A 71 -0.28 -3.99 25.10
CA GLY A 71 -1.39 -3.70 24.20
C GLY A 71 -1.30 -2.33 23.53
N TYR A 72 -0.70 -1.33 24.18
CA TYR A 72 -0.42 -0.04 23.55
C TYR A 72 0.91 -0.03 22.78
N ILE A 73 1.99 -0.49 23.39
CA ILE A 73 3.35 -0.32 22.86
C ILE A 73 3.56 -1.14 21.58
N CYS A 74 3.20 -2.42 21.59
CA CYS A 74 3.50 -3.32 20.47
C CYS A 74 2.75 -2.93 19.19
N PRO A 75 1.40 -2.91 19.14
CA PRO A 75 0.70 -2.45 17.95
C PRO A 75 0.91 -0.96 17.69
N GLY A 76 1.06 -0.11 18.72
CA GLY A 76 1.31 1.32 18.56
C GLY A 76 2.60 1.61 17.78
N ALA A 77 3.69 0.93 18.13
CA ALA A 77 4.96 1.04 17.40
C ALA A 77 4.80 0.60 15.93
N CYS A 78 4.09 -0.50 15.66
CA CYS A 78 3.81 -0.94 14.30
C CYS A 78 2.95 0.07 13.51
N PHE A 79 1.94 0.68 14.13
CA PHE A 79 1.08 1.69 13.51
C PHE A 79 1.82 2.99 13.19
N ILE A 80 2.71 3.44 14.08
CA ILE A 80 3.56 4.62 13.85
C ILE A 80 4.55 4.32 12.72
N TYR A 81 5.24 3.17 12.78
CA TYR A 81 6.15 2.76 11.71
C TYR A 81 5.41 2.68 10.37
N HIS A 82 4.24 2.05 10.33
CA HIS A 82 3.39 1.99 9.15
C HIS A 82 3.05 3.38 8.59
N LEU A 83 2.60 4.30 9.44
CA LEU A 83 2.26 5.66 9.04
C LEU A 83 3.46 6.36 8.39
N VAL A 84 4.64 6.25 9.01
CA VAL A 84 5.87 6.86 8.51
C VAL A 84 6.26 6.29 7.16
N VAL A 85 6.33 4.95 7.02
CA VAL A 85 6.73 4.35 5.74
C VAL A 85 5.69 4.56 4.64
N HIS A 86 4.39 4.54 4.97
CA HIS A 86 3.31 4.80 4.02
C HIS A 86 3.35 6.25 3.53
N LEU A 87 3.42 7.23 4.44
CA LEU A 87 3.56 8.65 4.08
C LEU A 87 4.80 8.89 3.21
N THR A 88 5.91 8.23 3.54
CA THR A 88 7.14 8.33 2.75
C THR A 88 6.95 7.73 1.35
N ALA A 89 6.33 6.56 1.23
CA ALA A 89 6.04 5.92 -0.05
C ALA A 89 5.11 6.77 -0.95
N VAL A 90 4.10 7.42 -0.35
CA VAL A 90 3.20 8.37 -1.03
C VAL A 90 3.96 9.62 -1.49
N SER A 91 4.90 10.11 -0.69
CA SER A 91 5.57 11.40 -0.92
C SER A 91 6.75 11.34 -1.89
N ILE A 92 7.42 10.19 -2.01
CA ILE A 92 8.53 10.03 -2.95
C ILE A 92 8.04 10.16 -4.39
N ASP A 93 8.81 10.90 -5.20
CA ASP A 93 8.68 10.87 -6.65
C ASP A 93 9.44 9.65 -7.22
N PRO A 94 8.72 8.62 -7.72
CA PRO A 94 9.33 7.43 -8.30
C PRO A 94 9.85 7.63 -9.73
N ALA A 95 9.71 8.83 -10.32
CA ALA A 95 10.11 9.07 -11.71
C ALA A 95 11.59 8.73 -11.96
N ASP A 96 11.89 8.38 -13.21
CA ASP A 96 13.25 8.25 -13.72
C ASP A 96 14.09 9.52 -13.41
N ALA A 97 15.39 9.37 -13.19
CA ALA A 97 16.26 10.50 -12.84
C ALA A 97 16.20 11.63 -13.88
N ASN A 98 16.27 11.29 -15.16
CA ASN A 98 16.23 12.29 -16.23
C ASN A 98 14.85 12.96 -16.33
N VAL A 99 13.78 12.25 -15.99
CA VAL A 99 12.43 12.83 -15.91
C VAL A 99 12.29 13.78 -14.73
N ARG A 100 12.93 13.50 -13.58
CA ARG A 100 12.93 14.43 -12.44
C ARG A 100 13.77 15.68 -12.70
N GLU A 101 14.88 15.52 -13.41
CA GLU A 101 15.73 16.64 -13.83
C GLU A 101 15.03 17.52 -14.87
N LYS A 102 14.24 16.91 -15.77
CA LYS A 102 13.37 17.67 -16.65
C LYS A 102 12.26 18.34 -15.84
N ASN A 103 12.14 19.67 -15.97
CA ASN A 103 11.08 20.41 -15.29
C ASN A 103 9.70 19.93 -15.76
N TYR A 104 8.84 19.52 -14.82
CA TYR A 104 7.41 19.19 -15.02
C TYR A 104 6.53 20.36 -15.53
N LEU A 105 7.14 21.46 -15.99
CA LEU A 105 6.49 22.72 -16.32
C LEU A 105 5.96 22.75 -17.77
N GLY A 106 6.46 21.86 -18.64
CA GLY A 106 6.02 21.77 -20.03
C GLY A 106 4.77 20.91 -20.22
N PRO A 107 3.92 21.21 -21.23
CA PRO A 107 2.91 20.27 -21.68
C PRO A 107 3.59 19.00 -22.22
N LEU A 108 3.04 17.84 -21.88
CA LEU A 108 3.54 16.57 -22.42
C LEU A 108 3.14 16.42 -23.88
N ALA A 109 4.03 15.82 -24.67
CA ALA A 109 3.76 15.51 -26.05
C ALA A 109 2.68 14.41 -26.14
N THR A 110 1.78 14.53 -27.11
CA THR A 110 0.84 13.46 -27.43
C THR A 110 1.56 12.35 -28.18
N PHE A 111 1.45 11.12 -27.70
CA PHE A 111 2.07 9.98 -28.36
C PHE A 111 1.43 9.71 -29.71
N ASN A 112 2.21 9.72 -30.78
CA ASN A 112 1.74 9.42 -32.14
C ASN A 112 2.19 8.02 -32.60
N ARG A 113 1.23 7.09 -32.64
CA ARG A 113 1.45 5.68 -33.06
C ARG A 113 1.85 5.52 -34.53
N ASN A 114 1.64 6.55 -35.35
CA ASN A 114 2.04 6.53 -36.76
C ASN A 114 3.52 6.90 -36.94
N GLN A 115 4.12 7.56 -35.94
CA GLN A 115 5.53 7.97 -35.95
C GLN A 115 6.40 7.00 -35.16
N HIS A 116 5.89 6.49 -34.04
CA HIS A 116 6.59 5.58 -33.15
C HIS A 116 5.74 4.33 -32.87
N ALA A 117 6.37 3.16 -32.94
CA ALA A 117 5.72 1.90 -32.59
C ALA A 117 5.51 1.77 -31.08
N HIS A 118 6.45 2.29 -30.28
CA HIS A 118 6.44 2.22 -28.82
C HIS A 118 6.66 3.59 -28.17
N VAL A 119 6.12 3.78 -26.97
CA VAL A 119 6.29 5.03 -26.19
C VAL A 119 7.75 5.27 -25.81
N ILE A 120 8.52 4.19 -25.66
CA ILE A 120 9.96 4.23 -25.41
C ILE A 120 10.65 3.43 -26.51
N GLU A 121 11.54 4.06 -27.26
CA GLU A 121 12.36 3.44 -28.31
C GLU A 121 13.82 3.86 -28.11
N ASN A 122 14.77 2.93 -28.21
CA ASN A 122 16.20 3.19 -28.00
C ASN A 122 16.50 3.98 -26.71
N HIS A 123 15.82 3.63 -25.61
CA HIS A 123 15.93 4.32 -24.32
C HIS A 123 15.47 5.78 -24.32
N HIS A 124 14.73 6.23 -25.33
CA HIS A 124 14.13 7.55 -25.38
C HIS A 124 12.61 7.46 -25.24
N CYS A 125 12.02 8.23 -24.32
CA CYS A 125 10.57 8.32 -24.19
C CYS A 125 10.01 9.47 -25.02
N HIS A 126 9.15 9.19 -25.99
CA HIS A 126 8.58 10.21 -26.89
C HIS A 126 7.44 11.05 -26.28
N VAL A 127 6.91 10.66 -25.11
CA VAL A 127 5.91 11.44 -24.37
C VAL A 127 6.57 12.39 -23.39
N CYS A 128 7.53 11.87 -22.62
CA CYS A 128 8.32 12.68 -21.69
C CYS A 128 9.41 13.49 -22.42
N ASP A 129 9.72 13.11 -23.66
CA ASP A 129 10.75 13.70 -24.53
C ASP A 129 12.10 13.76 -23.81
N VAL A 130 12.54 12.61 -23.31
CA VAL A 130 13.78 12.48 -22.55
C VAL A 130 14.29 11.05 -22.62
N ASP A 131 15.61 10.90 -22.60
CA ASP A 131 16.24 9.60 -22.44
C ASP A 131 15.97 9.05 -21.04
N VAL A 132 15.73 7.75 -20.94
CA VAL A 132 15.33 7.05 -19.70
C VAL A 132 16.17 5.80 -19.51
N SER A 133 16.24 5.30 -18.29
CA SER A 133 16.98 4.08 -17.99
C SER A 133 16.44 2.86 -18.74
N ALA A 134 17.27 1.83 -18.91
CA ALA A 134 16.87 0.58 -19.58
C ALA A 134 15.69 -0.15 -18.92
N LYS A 135 15.47 0.07 -17.61
CA LYS A 135 14.36 -0.54 -16.86
C LYS A 135 13.14 0.37 -16.74
N SER A 136 13.17 1.55 -17.36
CA SER A 136 12.10 2.53 -17.23
C SER A 136 10.90 2.18 -18.09
N LYS A 137 9.70 2.38 -17.55
CA LYS A 137 8.44 2.29 -18.30
C LYS A 137 7.63 3.55 -18.11
N HIS A 138 6.87 3.92 -19.13
CA HIS A 138 5.97 5.06 -19.09
C HIS A 138 4.63 4.68 -18.44
N CYS A 139 4.26 5.34 -17.36
CA CYS A 139 2.95 5.20 -16.75
C CYS A 139 2.00 6.25 -17.34
N GLY A 140 1.02 5.85 -18.15
CA GLY A 140 0.05 6.78 -18.73
C GLY A 140 -0.91 7.42 -17.70
N THR A 141 -1.09 6.83 -16.52
CA THR A 141 -1.90 7.44 -15.45
C THR A 141 -1.16 8.59 -14.75
N CYS A 142 0.13 8.41 -14.50
CA CYS A 142 0.98 9.45 -13.92
C CYS A 142 1.65 10.34 -14.96
N ASN A 143 1.57 9.97 -16.23
CA ASN A 143 2.15 10.68 -17.34
C ASN A 143 3.65 10.97 -17.14
N LYS A 144 4.39 9.94 -16.73
CA LYS A 144 5.84 10.00 -16.49
C LYS A 144 6.49 8.63 -16.63
N CYS A 145 7.78 8.62 -16.98
CA CYS A 145 8.58 7.40 -16.89
C CYS A 145 9.07 7.15 -15.46
N VAL A 146 9.02 5.89 -15.05
CA VAL A 146 9.42 5.41 -13.72
C VAL A 146 10.48 4.34 -13.90
N CYS A 147 11.62 4.50 -13.22
CA CYS A 147 12.70 3.51 -13.23
C CYS A 147 12.30 2.28 -12.40
N GLY A 148 12.55 1.08 -12.93
CA GLY A 148 12.14 -0.18 -12.31
C GLY A 148 10.64 -0.21 -12.05
N PHE A 149 9.84 0.28 -13.01
CA PHE A 149 8.39 0.38 -12.86
C PHE A 149 7.76 -0.99 -12.60
N ASP A 150 7.08 -1.09 -11.47
CA ASP A 150 6.32 -2.25 -11.06
C ASP A 150 4.84 -2.06 -11.41
N HIS A 151 4.17 -1.11 -10.74
CA HIS A 151 2.77 -0.79 -11.02
C HIS A 151 2.39 0.63 -10.61
N HIS A 152 1.20 1.07 -11.07
CA HIS A 152 0.55 2.27 -10.53
C HIS A 152 -0.37 1.87 -9.38
N CYS A 153 -0.06 2.29 -8.15
CA CYS A 153 -0.82 1.95 -6.96
C CYS A 153 -1.88 3.00 -6.65
N LYS A 154 -3.15 2.63 -6.83
CA LYS A 154 -4.30 3.47 -6.52
C LYS A 154 -4.44 3.80 -5.03
N TRP A 155 -3.93 2.94 -4.14
CA TRP A 155 -3.93 3.14 -2.69
C TRP A 155 -2.90 4.18 -2.25
N LEU A 156 -1.78 4.30 -2.97
CA LEU A 156 -0.77 5.35 -2.76
C LEU A 156 -1.05 6.61 -3.60
N ASN A 157 -1.96 6.51 -4.58
CA ASN A 157 -2.16 7.50 -5.65
C ASN A 157 -0.85 7.81 -6.41
N ASN A 158 0.08 6.85 -6.44
CA ASN A 158 1.45 7.03 -6.92
C ASN A 158 1.93 5.76 -7.65
N CYS A 159 2.98 5.89 -8.47
CA CYS A 159 3.65 4.71 -9.00
C CYS A 159 4.52 4.06 -7.93
N VAL A 160 4.64 2.74 -8.01
CA VAL A 160 5.65 1.95 -7.32
C VAL A 160 6.74 1.62 -8.33
N GLY A 161 7.96 2.03 -8.02
CA GLY A 161 9.15 1.73 -8.80
C GLY A 161 10.37 1.64 -7.87
N GLU A 162 11.55 1.57 -8.45
CA GLU A 162 12.80 1.27 -7.73
C GLU A 162 13.02 2.14 -6.48
N ARG A 163 12.70 3.44 -6.56
CA ARG A 163 12.93 4.41 -5.48
C ARG A 163 12.02 4.26 -4.25
N ASN A 164 10.83 3.68 -4.41
CA ASN A 164 9.86 3.54 -3.31
C ASN A 164 9.37 2.10 -3.11
N TYR A 165 9.89 1.13 -3.87
CA TYR A 165 9.50 -0.27 -3.79
C TYR A 165 9.62 -0.84 -2.38
N TRP A 166 10.77 -0.63 -1.71
CA TRP A 166 10.97 -1.12 -0.35
C TRP A 166 10.07 -0.44 0.67
N LEU A 167 9.75 0.85 0.49
CA LEU A 167 8.82 1.55 1.37
C LEU A 167 7.39 1.03 1.19
N PHE A 168 6.99 0.75 -0.05
CA PHE A 168 5.73 0.08 -0.34
C PHE A 168 5.65 -1.30 0.33
N LEU A 169 6.66 -2.17 0.15
CA LEU A 169 6.68 -3.49 0.80
C LEU A 169 6.67 -3.39 2.32
N ASN A 170 7.47 -2.48 2.90
CA ASN A 170 7.46 -2.25 4.35
C ASN A 170 6.10 -1.75 4.82
N SER A 171 5.40 -0.91 4.06
CA SER A 171 4.06 -0.44 4.40
C SER A 171 3.03 -1.57 4.43
N VAL A 172 3.11 -2.53 3.50
CA VAL A 172 2.24 -3.71 3.47
C VAL A 172 2.54 -4.62 4.67
N LEU A 173 3.81 -4.92 4.92
CA LEU A 173 4.24 -5.77 6.03
C LEU A 173 3.86 -5.16 7.38
N SER A 174 4.14 -3.88 7.59
CA SER A 174 3.83 -3.20 8.85
C SER A 174 2.34 -3.08 9.11
N ALA A 175 1.52 -2.91 8.06
CA ALA A 175 0.06 -2.95 8.17
C ALA A 175 -0.43 -4.33 8.62
N ILE A 176 0.08 -5.42 8.03
CA ILE A 176 -0.25 -6.79 8.42
C ILE A 176 0.13 -7.04 9.90
N LEU A 177 1.34 -6.64 10.30
CA LEU A 177 1.81 -6.84 11.68
C LEU A 177 1.01 -6.03 12.69
N GLY A 178 0.83 -4.72 12.45
CA GLY A 178 0.10 -3.85 13.37
C GLY A 178 -1.37 -4.25 13.49
N LEU A 179 -2.03 -4.53 12.37
CA LEU A 179 -3.44 -4.93 12.35
C LEU A 179 -3.63 -6.36 12.89
N GLY A 180 -2.67 -7.27 12.64
CA GLY A 180 -2.66 -8.60 13.22
C GLY A 180 -2.58 -8.58 14.75
N LEU A 181 -1.74 -7.71 15.33
CA LEU A 181 -1.67 -7.52 16.79
C LEU A 181 -2.99 -6.98 17.36
N LEU A 182 -3.60 -5.97 16.73
CA LEU A 182 -4.90 -5.46 17.17
C LEU A 182 -6.04 -6.48 16.96
N LEU A 183 -5.96 -7.32 15.92
CA LEU A 183 -6.91 -8.41 15.71
C LEU A 183 -6.83 -9.44 16.84
N LEU A 184 -5.63 -9.76 17.34
CA LEU A 184 -5.48 -10.63 18.51
C LEU A 184 -6.13 -10.01 19.76
N VAL A 185 -5.93 -8.70 19.97
CA VAL A 185 -6.59 -7.96 21.06
C VAL A 185 -8.10 -7.99 20.90
N ALA A 186 -8.61 -7.70 19.70
CA ALA A 186 -10.04 -7.73 19.38
C ALA A 186 -10.66 -9.11 19.64
N CYS A 187 -10.03 -10.18 19.15
CA CYS A 187 -10.52 -11.54 19.40
C CYS A 187 -10.50 -11.90 20.89
N TYR A 188 -9.48 -11.49 21.64
CA TYR A 188 -9.44 -11.68 23.09
C TYR A 188 -10.60 -10.95 23.79
N VAL A 189 -10.78 -9.65 23.48
CA VAL A 189 -11.87 -8.83 24.05
C VAL A 189 -13.23 -9.44 23.70
N PHE A 190 -13.45 -9.83 22.44
CA PHE A 190 -14.69 -10.45 21.99
C PHE A 190 -15.01 -11.72 22.77
N VAL A 191 -14.04 -12.63 22.90
CA VAL A 191 -14.23 -13.90 23.61
C VAL A 191 -14.45 -13.67 25.10
N GLU A 192 -13.58 -12.87 25.73
CA GLU A 192 -13.63 -12.63 27.18
C GLU A 192 -14.93 -11.93 27.59
N PHE A 193 -15.51 -11.09 26.71
CA PHE A 193 -16.81 -10.46 26.94
C PHE A 193 -17.93 -11.49 27.21
N PHE A 194 -17.88 -12.66 26.58
CA PHE A 194 -18.86 -13.74 26.79
C PHE A 194 -18.48 -14.72 27.89
N ILE A 195 -17.19 -14.81 28.23
CA ILE A 195 -16.68 -15.77 29.23
C ILE A 195 -16.66 -15.15 30.63
N ASP A 196 -15.95 -14.03 30.80
CA ASP A 196 -15.85 -13.29 32.05
C ASP A 196 -15.69 -11.78 31.79
N PRO A 197 -16.81 -11.05 31.59
CA PRO A 197 -16.77 -9.62 31.31
C PRO A 197 -16.20 -8.78 32.47
N VAL A 198 -16.03 -9.34 33.68
CA VAL A 198 -15.42 -8.63 34.81
C VAL A 198 -13.93 -8.42 34.56
N MET A 199 -13.25 -9.34 33.86
CA MET A 199 -11.83 -9.21 33.51
C MET A 199 -11.54 -8.00 32.60
N LEU A 200 -12.50 -7.65 31.74
CA LEU A 200 -12.43 -6.48 30.86
C LEU A 200 -12.76 -5.15 31.58
N ARG A 201 -13.36 -5.21 32.77
CA ARG A 201 -13.77 -4.06 33.58
C ARG A 201 -12.74 -3.74 34.66
N SER A 202 -11.46 -3.83 34.30
CA SER A 202 -10.37 -3.69 35.27
C SER A 202 -10.12 -2.24 35.70
N ASP A 203 -10.65 -1.23 35.03
CA ASP A 203 -10.47 0.18 35.38
C ASP A 203 -11.39 0.64 36.54
N GLN A 204 -10.90 1.58 37.37
CA GLN A 204 -11.65 2.12 38.51
C GLN A 204 -12.99 2.77 38.14
N HIS A 205 -13.13 3.30 36.91
CA HIS A 205 -14.38 3.92 36.47
C HIS A 205 -15.55 2.92 36.45
N PHE A 206 -15.27 1.61 36.30
CA PHE A 206 -16.32 0.58 36.33
C PHE A 206 -16.90 0.32 37.73
N GLU A 207 -16.28 0.80 38.82
CA GLU A 207 -16.88 0.72 40.16
C GLU A 207 -18.22 1.48 40.23
N ALA A 208 -18.34 2.58 39.48
CA ALA A 208 -19.60 3.34 39.36
C ALA A 208 -20.71 2.55 38.63
N LEU A 209 -20.33 1.53 37.84
CA LEU A 209 -21.24 0.71 37.04
C LEU A 209 -21.36 -0.73 37.56
N LYS A 210 -20.93 -1.01 38.80
CA LYS A 210 -20.93 -2.37 39.37
C LYS A 210 -22.30 -3.07 39.33
N ASN A 211 -23.39 -2.30 39.45
CA ASN A 211 -24.76 -2.79 39.41
C ASN A 211 -25.42 -2.74 38.01
N HIS A 212 -24.71 -2.21 37.00
CA HIS A 212 -25.20 -2.02 35.63
C HIS A 212 -24.34 -2.84 34.66
N THR A 213 -24.81 -4.03 34.31
CA THR A 213 -24.07 -4.95 33.43
C THR A 213 -24.17 -4.58 31.95
N ASP A 214 -25.15 -3.77 31.57
CA ASP A 214 -25.43 -3.36 30.19
C ASP A 214 -24.69 -2.07 29.76
N ARG A 215 -24.07 -1.35 30.70
CA ARG A 215 -23.35 -0.09 30.45
C ARG A 215 -21.85 -0.27 30.60
N TRP A 216 -21.08 0.40 29.75
CA TRP A 216 -19.63 0.29 29.67
C TRP A 216 -18.97 1.65 29.42
N PHE A 217 -17.67 1.77 29.72
CA PHE A 217 -16.87 2.93 29.36
C PHE A 217 -15.89 2.62 28.23
N VAL A 218 -15.68 3.60 27.36
CA VAL A 218 -14.68 3.59 26.28
C VAL A 218 -13.80 4.84 26.36
N PHE A 219 -12.67 4.85 25.64
CA PHE A 219 -11.66 5.91 25.66
C PHE A 219 -11.03 6.15 27.04
N LEU A 220 -10.92 5.08 27.83
CA LEU A 220 -10.28 5.10 29.15
C LEU A 220 -8.75 5.21 29.06
N PRO A 221 -8.08 5.85 30.02
CA PRO A 221 -8.64 6.74 31.05
C PRO A 221 -8.81 8.20 30.55
N ALA A 222 -8.42 8.50 29.31
CA ALA A 222 -8.23 9.88 28.83
C ALA A 222 -9.54 10.68 28.65
N ALA A 223 -10.61 10.04 28.19
CA ALA A 223 -11.90 10.67 27.91
C ALA A 223 -13.05 9.65 28.10
N PRO A 224 -13.34 9.22 29.35
CA PRO A 224 -14.34 8.20 29.63
C PRO A 224 -15.70 8.58 29.04
N LEU A 225 -16.16 7.76 28.09
CA LEU A 225 -17.47 7.91 27.45
C LEU A 225 -18.31 6.67 27.72
N GLU A 226 -19.51 6.88 28.22
CA GLU A 226 -20.43 5.81 28.53
C GLU A 226 -21.14 5.30 27.27
N THR A 227 -21.24 3.98 27.12
CA THR A 227 -21.84 3.31 25.98
C THR A 227 -22.57 2.04 26.40
N GLN A 228 -23.35 1.46 25.48
CA GLN A 228 -24.01 0.18 25.69
C GLN A 228 -23.06 -0.98 25.39
N ALA A 229 -23.23 -2.08 26.13
CA ALA A 229 -22.50 -3.33 25.94
C ALA A 229 -22.61 -3.86 24.49
N SER A 230 -23.81 -3.76 23.90
CA SER A 230 -24.10 -4.14 22.52
C SER A 230 -23.33 -3.30 21.50
N ALA A 231 -23.11 -2.00 21.77
CA ALA A 231 -22.36 -1.11 20.88
C ALA A 231 -20.88 -1.51 20.81
N ILE A 232 -20.29 -1.93 21.92
CA ILE A 232 -18.91 -2.46 21.95
C ILE A 232 -18.84 -3.75 21.12
N LEU A 233 -19.73 -4.72 21.36
CA LEU A 233 -19.76 -5.98 20.62
C LEU A 233 -19.94 -5.79 19.10
N VAL A 234 -20.85 -4.90 18.68
CA VAL A 234 -21.06 -4.61 17.25
C VAL A 234 -19.82 -3.94 16.65
N THR A 235 -19.23 -2.98 17.36
CA THR A 235 -18.02 -2.29 16.90
C THR A 235 -16.84 -3.25 16.78
N ASP A 236 -16.65 -4.11 17.76
CA ASP A 236 -15.59 -5.13 17.78
C ASP A 236 -15.80 -6.19 16.67
N GLY A 237 -17.04 -6.64 16.46
CA GLY A 237 -17.39 -7.52 15.34
C GLY A 237 -17.07 -6.91 13.97
N ILE A 238 -17.40 -5.64 13.76
CA ILE A 238 -17.04 -4.90 12.53
C ILE A 238 -15.51 -4.78 12.41
N PHE A 239 -14.83 -4.47 13.52
CA PHE A 239 -13.38 -4.37 13.57
C PHE A 239 -12.71 -5.68 13.15
N ILE A 240 -13.14 -6.82 13.71
CA ILE A 240 -12.61 -8.15 13.39
C ILE A 240 -12.83 -8.47 11.90
N LEU A 241 -14.04 -8.27 11.37
CA LEU A 241 -14.36 -8.55 9.97
C LEU A 241 -13.50 -7.73 9.00
N LEU A 242 -13.41 -6.41 9.23
CA LEU A 242 -12.59 -5.53 8.40
C LEU A 242 -11.10 -5.83 8.53
N SER A 243 -10.64 -6.19 9.73
CA SER A 243 -9.24 -6.56 10.00
C SER A 243 -8.86 -7.84 9.25
N LEU A 244 -9.69 -8.88 9.34
CA LEU A 244 -9.48 -10.15 8.63
C LEU A 244 -9.45 -9.93 7.12
N MET A 245 -10.43 -9.20 6.56
CA MET A 245 -10.44 -8.89 5.14
C MET A 245 -9.16 -8.18 4.70
N THR A 246 -8.74 -7.17 5.47
CA THR A 246 -7.54 -6.39 5.17
C THR A 246 -6.27 -7.23 5.24
N VAL A 247 -6.08 -8.01 6.31
CA VAL A 247 -4.91 -8.88 6.48
C VAL A 247 -4.84 -9.94 5.38
N ILE A 248 -5.96 -10.53 4.98
CA ILE A 248 -6.00 -11.53 3.90
C ILE A 248 -5.60 -10.89 2.56
N LEU A 249 -6.17 -9.73 2.21
CA LEU A 249 -5.87 -9.05 0.95
C LEU A 249 -4.41 -8.59 0.90
N LEU A 250 -3.90 -8.01 1.98
CA LEU A 250 -2.49 -7.60 2.07
C LEU A 250 -1.55 -8.80 2.10
N GLY A 251 -1.91 -9.90 2.76
CA GLY A 251 -1.14 -11.14 2.78
C GLY A 251 -1.04 -11.77 1.38
N HIS A 252 -2.13 -11.75 0.62
CA HIS A 252 -2.11 -12.18 -0.79
C HIS A 252 -1.19 -11.30 -1.63
N LEU A 253 -1.28 -9.98 -1.48
CA LEU A 253 -0.39 -9.03 -2.17
C LEU A 253 1.09 -9.25 -1.81
N LEU A 254 1.40 -9.42 -0.52
CA LEU A 254 2.75 -9.68 -0.05
C LEU A 254 3.29 -11.00 -0.63
N THR A 255 2.48 -12.04 -0.61
CA THR A 255 2.83 -13.36 -1.18
C THR A 255 3.13 -13.26 -2.67
N PHE A 256 2.31 -12.50 -3.41
CA PHE A 256 2.53 -12.24 -4.83
C PHE A 256 3.87 -11.53 -5.09
N HIS A 257 4.23 -10.51 -4.30
CA HIS A 257 5.53 -9.84 -4.47
C HIS A 257 6.73 -10.71 -4.06
N ILE A 258 6.59 -11.55 -3.04
CA ILE A 258 7.63 -12.54 -2.68
C ILE A 258 7.83 -13.52 -3.84
N TYR A 259 6.73 -14.01 -4.42
CA TYR A 259 6.78 -14.89 -5.59
C TYR A 259 7.50 -14.21 -6.76
N LEU A 260 7.10 -12.99 -7.15
CA LEU A 260 7.75 -12.26 -8.24
C LEU A 260 9.25 -12.07 -8.01
N SER A 261 9.65 -11.69 -6.79
CA SER A 261 11.06 -11.49 -6.44
C SER A 261 11.86 -12.80 -6.55
N SER A 262 11.26 -13.92 -6.16
CA SER A 262 11.89 -15.24 -6.27
C SER A 262 12.08 -15.67 -7.73
N VAL A 263 11.08 -15.42 -8.59
CA VAL A 263 11.15 -15.74 -10.01
C VAL A 263 12.20 -14.87 -10.71
N GLU A 264 12.20 -13.56 -10.46
CA GLU A 264 13.19 -12.65 -11.03
C GLU A 264 14.62 -13.06 -10.66
N GLN A 265 14.84 -13.49 -9.41
CA GLN A 265 16.14 -13.99 -8.98
C GLN A 265 16.55 -15.28 -9.70
N VAL A 266 15.62 -16.23 -9.90
CA VAL A 266 15.88 -17.48 -10.63
C VAL A 266 16.23 -17.18 -12.09
N ASP A 267 15.47 -16.29 -12.74
CA ASP A 267 15.71 -15.91 -14.14
C ASP A 267 17.04 -15.17 -14.30
N TYR A 268 17.37 -14.26 -13.38
CA TYR A 268 18.67 -13.57 -13.37
C TYR A 268 19.84 -14.57 -13.29
N VAL A 269 19.74 -15.56 -12.40
CA VAL A 269 20.77 -16.61 -12.26
C VAL A 269 20.84 -17.49 -13.51
N ARG A 270 19.70 -17.81 -14.15
CA ARG A 270 19.66 -18.60 -15.39
C ARG A 270 20.32 -17.88 -16.56
N VAL A 271 20.08 -16.58 -16.71
CA VAL A 271 20.62 -15.77 -17.81
C VAL A 271 22.09 -15.37 -17.58
N HIS A 272 22.52 -15.24 -16.33
CA HIS A 272 23.90 -14.86 -15.96
C HIS A 272 24.61 -15.89 -15.07
N PRO A 273 24.89 -17.11 -15.57
CA PRO A 273 25.47 -18.20 -14.77
C PRO A 273 26.90 -17.88 -14.24
N ALA A 274 27.66 -17.05 -14.95
CA ALA A 274 29.01 -16.62 -14.55
C ALA A 274 29.03 -15.63 -13.36
N ALA A 275 27.95 -14.88 -13.12
CA ALA A 275 27.83 -13.98 -11.96
C ALA A 275 27.48 -14.76 -10.68
N ALA A 276 26.67 -15.83 -10.82
CA ALA A 276 26.27 -16.69 -9.73
C ALA A 276 27.43 -17.54 -9.16
N SER A 277 28.36 -18.00 -10.01
CA SER A 277 29.55 -18.74 -9.58
C SER A 277 30.54 -17.87 -8.79
N SER A 278 30.69 -16.60 -9.14
CA SER A 278 31.53 -15.62 -8.43
C SER A 278 31.01 -15.28 -7.02
N ALA A 279 29.69 -15.11 -6.86
CA ALA A 279 29.07 -14.89 -5.55
C ALA A 279 29.19 -16.11 -4.62
N ARG A 280 29.09 -17.32 -5.17
CA ARG A 280 29.27 -18.59 -4.44
C ARG A 280 30.74 -18.82 -4.05
N GLY A 281 31.68 -18.45 -4.92
CA GLY A 281 33.12 -18.50 -4.63
C GLY A 281 33.57 -17.55 -3.52
N LYS A 282 32.96 -16.35 -3.41
CA LYS A 282 33.23 -15.41 -2.32
C LYS A 282 32.67 -15.86 -0.97
N ARG A 283 31.44 -16.42 -0.93
CA ARG A 283 30.89 -17.03 0.31
C ARG A 283 31.64 -18.28 0.76
N GLY A 284 32.10 -19.12 -0.18
CA GLY A 284 32.90 -20.29 0.13
C GLY A 284 34.26 -19.95 0.76
N ARG A 285 34.93 -18.88 0.29
CA ARG A 285 36.20 -18.42 0.86
C ARG A 285 36.08 -17.75 2.23
N GLN A 286 34.95 -17.10 2.53
CA GLN A 286 34.69 -16.55 3.86
C GLN A 286 34.34 -17.65 4.89
N ALA A 287 33.67 -18.72 4.48
CA ALA A 287 33.36 -19.85 5.35
C ALA A 287 34.59 -20.71 5.69
N THR A 288 35.55 -20.85 4.77
CA THR A 288 36.80 -21.58 5.05
C THR A 288 37.83 -20.75 5.82
N GLY A 289 37.76 -19.42 5.79
CA GLY A 289 38.63 -18.54 6.58
C GLY A 289 38.25 -18.42 8.08
N ALA A 290 37.04 -18.86 8.46
CA ALA A 290 36.57 -18.84 9.86
C ALA A 290 36.80 -20.18 10.60
N LEU A 291 37.36 -21.20 9.92
CA LEU A 291 37.70 -22.52 10.47
C LEU A 291 39.22 -22.71 10.61
N SER A 292 39.99 -21.63 10.50
CA SER A 292 41.45 -21.63 10.64
C SER A 292 41.89 -20.43 11.47
N LEU A 293 41.42 -20.38 12.72
CA LEU A 293 41.98 -19.60 13.84
C LEU A 293 41.56 -20.29 15.14
#